data_AF-A0A2N6DQM0-F1
#
_entry.id   AF-A0A2N6DQM0-F1
#
_cell.length_a   1.000
_cell.length_b   1.000
_cell.length_c   1.000
_cell.angle_alpha   90.00
_cell.angle_beta   90.00
_cell.angle_gamma   90.00
#
_symmetry.space_group_name_H-M   'P 1'
#
loop_
_entity.id
_entity.type
_entity.pdbx_description
1 polymer ?
#
loop_
_entity_poly.entity_id
_entity_poly.type
_entity_poly.pdbx_seq_one_letter_code
_entity_poly.pdbx_strand_id
1 'polypeptide(L)'
;MNIRELFGCTLIAGLLVTLAGTCAWADRDRDREHDRDRLAPPGKELILDRRHHHNHYYPRPGHIVPSLPKRVHRIKHHRTPYFFADGIWYRSSGLRFSVILPPAGVVVPVLPRAYTTVWVGTVPYYYAGGVYYTWSPRDFGYVVTDSPVEGSAEQQQELVEPLFVYPKLGQDEEQQALDRYECHLWAVNQTGFDPTRPGGNVPREQNINRRLDYNRATESCLEGRGYSVR
;
A
#
# COMPACT_ATOMS: atom_id res chain seq x y z
N MET A 1 -35.09 -72.17 -4.87
CA MET A 1 -34.91 -73.14 -5.98
C MET A 1 -36.06 -72.94 -6.96
N ASN A 2 -35.81 -72.23 -8.06
CA ASN A 2 -36.69 -71.96 -9.22
C ASN A 2 -35.69 -71.62 -10.35
N ILE A 3 -35.46 -72.42 -11.40
CA ILE A 3 -36.30 -72.75 -12.58
C ILE A 3 -36.90 -71.45 -13.18
N ARG A 4 -36.79 -71.10 -14.47
CA ARG A 4 -35.99 -71.41 -15.66
C ARG A 4 -36.60 -70.51 -16.76
N GLU A 5 -35.82 -70.04 -17.74
CA GLU A 5 -36.23 -69.71 -19.13
C GLU A 5 -37.23 -68.54 -19.35
N LEU A 6 -36.81 -67.41 -19.95
CA LEU A 6 -36.78 -67.09 -21.39
C LEU A 6 -38.17 -66.90 -22.04
N PHE A 7 -38.56 -65.63 -22.26
CA PHE A 7 -39.38 -65.21 -23.41
C PHE A 7 -39.11 -63.74 -23.75
N GLY A 8 -38.75 -63.49 -25.01
CA GLY A 8 -38.55 -62.16 -25.57
C GLY A 8 -39.84 -61.44 -25.96
N CYS A 9 -39.68 -60.41 -26.79
CA CYS A 9 -40.66 -59.41 -27.22
C CYS A 9 -40.90 -58.29 -26.20
N THR A 10 -40.28 -57.13 -26.41
CA THR A 10 -40.94 -56.02 -27.11
C THR A 10 -40.02 -54.79 -27.17
N LEU A 11 -39.96 -54.18 -28.36
CA LEU A 11 -39.31 -52.91 -28.62
C LEU A 11 -39.91 -51.82 -27.72
N ILE A 12 -39.11 -51.26 -26.81
CA ILE A 12 -39.42 -49.98 -26.16
C ILE A 12 -38.40 -48.97 -26.70
N ALA A 13 -38.90 -48.11 -27.59
CA ALA A 13 -38.23 -46.88 -27.97
C ALA A 13 -38.11 -45.99 -26.72
N GLY A 14 -36.88 -45.71 -26.30
CA GLY A 14 -36.65 -44.86 -25.14
C GLY A 14 -35.19 -44.47 -24.97
N LEU A 15 -34.98 -43.15 -25.01
CA LEU A 15 -33.86 -42.38 -24.44
C LEU A 15 -32.53 -42.33 -25.21
N LEU A 16 -32.12 -41.11 -25.59
CA LEU A 16 -30.86 -40.50 -25.12
C LEU A 16 -30.82 -39.02 -25.50
N VAL A 17 -31.33 -38.18 -24.60
CA VAL A 17 -30.96 -36.77 -24.52
C VAL A 17 -29.50 -36.73 -24.09
N THR A 18 -28.60 -36.31 -24.97
CA THR A 18 -27.23 -35.95 -24.60
C THR A 18 -27.08 -34.44 -24.73
N LEU A 19 -27.43 -33.74 -23.64
CA LEU A 19 -26.96 -32.38 -23.40
C LEU A 19 -25.47 -32.47 -23.08
N ALA A 20 -24.63 -32.32 -24.10
CA ALA A 20 -23.22 -32.02 -23.92
C ALA A 20 -23.07 -30.58 -23.44
N GLY A 21 -23.35 -30.34 -22.16
CA GLY A 21 -22.99 -29.11 -21.46
C GLY A 21 -21.55 -29.23 -20.96
N THR A 22 -20.56 -28.96 -21.82
CA THR A 22 -19.19 -28.79 -21.34
C THR A 22 -19.09 -27.46 -20.60
N CYS A 23 -18.60 -27.52 -19.37
CA CYS A 23 -18.30 -26.37 -18.53
C CYS A 23 -17.27 -25.46 -19.22
N ALA A 24 -17.72 -24.35 -19.78
CA ALA A 24 -16.86 -23.22 -20.14
C ALA A 24 -16.70 -22.27 -18.93
N TRP A 25 -15.99 -22.71 -17.90
CA TRP A 25 -15.69 -21.92 -16.70
C TRP A 25 -14.22 -22.05 -16.33
N ALA A 26 -13.30 -21.67 -17.22
CA ALA A 26 -11.88 -21.55 -16.85
C ALA A 26 -11.07 -20.53 -17.66
N ASP A 27 -11.65 -19.85 -18.66
CA ASP A 27 -10.87 -19.05 -19.61
C ASP A 27 -11.25 -17.55 -19.62
N ARG A 28 -11.60 -17.00 -18.45
CA ARG A 28 -11.97 -15.57 -18.32
C ARG A 28 -10.97 -14.74 -17.51
N ASP A 29 -9.97 -15.38 -16.92
CA ASP A 29 -8.98 -14.69 -16.08
C ASP A 29 -7.67 -14.40 -16.82
N ARG A 30 -7.28 -15.19 -17.83
CA ARG A 30 -6.08 -14.90 -18.64
C ARG A 30 -6.24 -13.69 -19.56
N ASP A 31 -7.42 -13.51 -20.15
CA ASP A 31 -7.67 -12.40 -21.08
C ASP A 31 -7.66 -11.02 -20.38
N ARG A 32 -8.00 -10.97 -19.09
CA ARG A 32 -7.97 -9.73 -18.31
C ARG A 32 -6.57 -9.23 -18.00
N GLU A 33 -5.60 -10.12 -17.83
CA GLU A 33 -4.20 -9.73 -17.58
C GLU A 33 -3.59 -9.07 -18.84
N HIS A 34 -3.88 -9.64 -20.03
CA HIS A 34 -3.35 -9.17 -21.31
C HIS A 34 -3.87 -7.77 -21.71
N ASP A 35 -5.12 -7.44 -21.41
CA ASP A 35 -5.68 -6.12 -21.70
C ASP A 35 -5.23 -5.02 -20.73
N ARG A 36 -4.74 -5.36 -19.52
CA ARG A 36 -4.13 -4.37 -18.59
C ARG A 36 -2.77 -3.86 -19.05
N ASP A 37 -2.01 -4.67 -19.77
CA ASP A 37 -0.72 -4.28 -20.36
C ASP A 37 -0.90 -3.38 -21.60
N ARG A 38 -2.09 -3.35 -22.23
CA ARG A 38 -2.39 -2.51 -23.41
C ARG A 38 -2.78 -1.06 -23.11
N LEU A 39 -2.94 -0.70 -21.84
CA LEU A 39 -3.30 0.67 -21.43
C LEU A 39 -2.11 1.63 -21.32
N ALA A 40 -0.87 1.18 -21.56
CA ALA A 40 0.29 2.06 -21.64
C ALA A 40 0.27 2.84 -22.97
N PRO A 41 0.07 4.17 -22.97
CA PRO A 41 0.07 4.95 -24.21
C PRO A 41 1.45 4.85 -24.89
N PRO A 42 1.51 4.61 -26.22
CA PRO A 42 2.77 4.45 -26.93
C PRO A 42 3.61 5.72 -26.83
N GLY A 43 4.88 5.57 -26.40
CA GLY A 43 5.88 6.64 -26.39
C GLY A 43 6.19 7.32 -25.05
N LYS A 44 5.60 6.86 -23.93
CA LYS A 44 6.00 7.30 -22.58
C LYS A 44 6.67 6.13 -21.85
N GLU A 45 7.89 6.36 -21.37
CA GLU A 45 8.66 5.40 -20.55
C GLU A 45 8.02 5.26 -19.16
N LEU A 46 6.82 4.67 -19.13
CA LEU A 46 6.07 4.38 -17.92
C LEU A 46 6.47 3.00 -17.40
N ILE A 47 6.64 2.88 -16.09
CA ILE A 47 6.80 1.62 -15.37
C ILE A 47 5.48 1.32 -14.66
N LEU A 48 5.01 0.08 -14.78
CA LEU A 48 3.94 -0.43 -13.92
C LEU A 48 4.48 -0.71 -12.53
N ASP A 49 4.00 0.05 -11.54
CA ASP A 49 4.33 -0.15 -10.13
C ASP A 49 3.35 -1.14 -9.50
N ARG A 50 3.81 -2.39 -9.32
CA ARG A 50 3.03 -3.48 -8.72
C ARG A 50 3.18 -3.59 -7.19
N ARG A 51 4.05 -2.78 -6.57
CA ARG A 51 4.29 -2.84 -5.11
C ARG A 51 3.00 -2.58 -4.35
N HIS A 52 2.79 -3.30 -3.25
CA HIS A 52 1.57 -3.18 -2.41
C HIS A 52 0.26 -3.37 -3.18
N HIS A 53 0.26 -4.11 -4.30
CA HIS A 53 -0.90 -4.23 -5.19
C HIS A 53 -1.38 -2.89 -5.79
N HIS A 54 -0.50 -1.90 -5.82
CA HIS A 54 -0.81 -0.54 -6.28
C HIS A 54 -1.23 -0.49 -7.75
N ASN A 55 -0.59 -1.31 -8.60
CA ASN A 55 -0.96 -1.55 -10.00
C ASN A 55 -1.22 -0.26 -10.81
N HIS A 56 -0.33 0.72 -10.65
CA HIS A 56 -0.44 2.04 -11.30
C HIS A 56 0.82 2.36 -12.10
N TYR A 57 0.67 3.06 -13.22
CA TYR A 57 1.78 3.41 -14.10
C TYR A 57 2.39 4.75 -13.72
N TYR A 58 3.70 4.79 -13.55
CA TYR A 58 4.47 6.01 -13.26
C TYR A 58 5.60 6.21 -14.27
N PRO A 59 5.93 7.46 -14.62
CA PRO A 59 7.17 7.73 -15.35
C PRO A 59 8.38 7.36 -14.49
N ARG A 60 9.47 6.91 -15.14
CA ARG A 60 10.73 6.62 -14.44
C ARG A 60 11.29 7.87 -13.76
N PRO A 61 11.82 7.77 -12.53
CA PRO A 61 12.68 8.81 -11.99
C PRO A 61 13.84 9.11 -12.95
N GLY A 62 14.17 10.39 -13.11
CA GLY A 62 15.10 10.92 -14.10
C GLY A 62 14.44 11.32 -15.42
N HIS A 63 13.25 10.80 -15.76
CA HIS A 63 12.55 11.12 -17.01
C HIS A 63 12.32 12.63 -17.14
N ILE A 64 12.68 13.21 -18.29
CA ILE A 64 12.57 14.65 -18.53
C ILE A 64 11.30 14.95 -19.31
N VAL A 65 10.44 15.79 -18.74
CA VAL A 65 9.24 16.30 -19.38
C VAL A 65 9.43 17.76 -19.82
N PRO A 66 8.94 18.15 -21.00
CA PRO A 66 9.10 19.52 -21.50
C PRO A 66 8.23 20.53 -20.73
N SER A 67 7.12 20.09 -20.16
CA SER A 67 6.19 20.94 -19.41
C SER A 67 5.47 20.14 -18.32
N LEU A 68 4.99 20.85 -17.29
CA LEU A 68 4.23 20.25 -16.20
C LEU A 68 2.77 20.00 -16.60
N PRO A 69 2.09 19.01 -15.99
CA PRO A 69 0.66 18.81 -16.14
C PRO A 69 -0.17 20.04 -15.72
N LYS A 70 -1.40 20.15 -16.23
CA LYS A 70 -2.28 21.31 -15.98
C LYS A 70 -2.59 21.56 -14.49
N ARG A 71 -2.67 20.51 -13.68
CA ARG A 71 -2.97 20.59 -12.23
C ARG A 71 -1.75 20.16 -11.44
N VAL A 72 -0.88 21.13 -11.13
CA VAL A 72 0.34 20.91 -10.37
C VAL A 72 0.30 21.71 -9.07
N HIS A 73 0.72 21.08 -7.98
CA HIS A 73 0.92 21.73 -6.69
C HIS A 73 2.39 22.11 -6.56
N ARG A 74 2.68 23.39 -6.30
CA ARG A 74 4.04 23.83 -6.01
C ARG A 74 4.29 23.71 -4.50
N ILE A 75 5.06 22.72 -4.12
CA ILE A 75 5.41 22.42 -2.73
C ILE A 75 6.81 22.96 -2.45
N LYS A 76 6.97 23.76 -1.39
CA LYS A 76 8.29 24.23 -0.97
C LYS A 76 8.79 23.34 0.16
N HIS A 77 10.02 22.89 0.05
CA HIS A 77 10.72 22.22 1.15
C HIS A 77 12.09 22.87 1.30
N HIS A 78 12.32 23.41 2.50
CA HIS A 78 13.34 24.42 2.73
C HIS A 78 13.23 25.60 1.73
N ARG A 79 14.28 25.85 0.94
CA ARG A 79 14.31 26.89 -0.10
C ARG A 79 14.11 26.34 -1.51
N THR A 80 13.87 25.04 -1.66
CA THR A 80 13.76 24.39 -2.97
C THR A 80 12.30 24.14 -3.32
N PRO A 81 11.82 24.66 -4.47
CA PRO A 81 10.50 24.33 -4.97
C PRO A 81 10.50 22.95 -5.64
N TYR A 82 9.47 22.18 -5.32
CA TYR A 82 9.11 20.93 -5.96
C TYR A 82 7.71 21.06 -6.54
N PHE A 83 7.44 20.26 -7.56
CA PHE A 83 6.16 20.26 -8.25
C PHE A 83 5.55 18.88 -8.12
N PHE A 84 4.32 18.81 -7.62
CA PHE A 84 3.63 17.55 -7.34
C PHE A 84 2.33 17.48 -8.15
N ALA A 85 2.17 16.41 -8.93
CA ALA A 85 0.95 16.15 -9.67
C ALA A 85 0.64 14.65 -9.65
N ASP A 86 -0.47 14.29 -9.02
CA ASP A 86 -1.06 12.95 -9.05
C ASP A 86 -0.10 11.81 -8.67
N GLY A 87 0.68 12.00 -7.60
CA GLY A 87 1.68 11.01 -7.18
C GLY A 87 3.05 11.15 -7.85
N ILE A 88 3.17 12.01 -8.86
CA ILE A 88 4.43 12.25 -9.58
C ILE A 88 5.09 13.53 -9.08
N TRP A 89 6.37 13.44 -8.77
CA TRP A 89 7.19 14.56 -8.32
C TRP A 89 8.13 15.03 -9.41
N TYR A 90 8.25 16.35 -9.53
CA TYR A 90 9.11 16.99 -10.51
C TYR A 90 9.97 18.07 -9.88
N ARG A 91 11.14 18.27 -10.47
CA ARG A 91 12.04 19.38 -10.19
C ARG A 91 12.41 20.09 -11.49
N SER A 92 12.59 21.41 -11.42
CA SER A 92 13.11 22.18 -12.56
C SER A 92 14.49 21.67 -12.98
N SER A 93 14.68 21.48 -14.29
CA SER A 93 15.93 21.09 -14.94
C SER A 93 16.12 21.96 -16.18
N GLY A 94 16.77 23.12 -15.99
CA GLY A 94 16.85 24.16 -17.01
C GLY A 94 15.46 24.68 -17.41
N LEU A 95 15.15 24.60 -18.71
CA LEU A 95 13.84 24.96 -19.27
C LEU A 95 12.80 23.83 -19.19
N ARG A 96 13.18 22.66 -18.67
CA ARG A 96 12.36 21.44 -18.59
C ARG A 96 12.17 21.02 -17.14
N PHE A 97 11.56 19.87 -16.92
CA PHE A 97 11.37 19.28 -15.60
C PHE A 97 11.80 17.82 -15.60
N SER A 98 12.47 17.39 -14.53
CA SER A 98 12.83 15.98 -14.33
C SER A 98 11.92 15.36 -13.28
N VAL A 99 11.44 14.15 -13.55
CA VAL A 99 10.73 13.31 -12.58
C VAL A 99 11.73 12.87 -11.49
N ILE A 100 11.37 13.03 -10.23
CA ILE A 100 12.25 12.69 -9.11
C ILE A 100 11.49 11.91 -8.03
N LEU A 101 12.22 11.34 -7.07
CA LEU A 101 11.66 11.03 -5.75
C LEU A 101 11.82 12.26 -4.84
N PRO A 102 10.78 12.68 -4.12
CA PRO A 102 10.88 13.80 -3.19
C PRO A 102 11.79 13.44 -1.99
N PRO A 103 12.45 14.42 -1.37
CA PRO A 103 13.14 14.18 -0.11
C PRO A 103 12.13 13.89 1.02
N ALA A 104 12.57 13.10 2.00
CA ALA A 104 11.80 12.87 3.22
C ALA A 104 11.62 14.18 4.01
N GLY A 105 10.47 14.33 4.68
CA GLY A 105 10.09 15.53 5.42
C GLY A 105 9.34 16.59 4.59
N VAL A 106 9.12 16.37 3.29
CA VAL A 106 8.25 17.25 2.48
C VAL A 106 6.80 17.06 2.91
N VAL A 107 6.06 18.16 3.14
CA VAL A 107 4.65 18.11 3.52
C VAL A 107 3.76 18.41 2.31
N VAL A 108 2.75 17.57 2.06
CA VAL A 108 1.70 17.79 1.08
C VAL A 108 0.33 17.88 1.75
N PRO A 109 -0.56 18.78 1.30
CA PRO A 109 -1.87 18.93 1.92
C PRO A 109 -2.86 17.83 1.51
N VAL A 110 -2.57 17.14 0.40
CA VAL A 110 -3.45 16.12 -0.18
C VAL A 110 -2.62 14.94 -0.66
N LEU A 111 -3.15 13.72 -0.43
CA LEU A 111 -2.55 12.50 -0.94
C LEU A 111 -2.62 12.42 -2.47
N PRO A 112 -1.71 11.67 -3.11
CA PRO A 112 -1.88 11.20 -4.48
C PRO A 112 -3.27 10.60 -4.70
N ARG A 113 -3.90 10.79 -5.86
CA ARG A 113 -5.24 10.24 -6.11
C ARG A 113 -5.25 8.71 -6.10
N ALA A 114 -4.26 8.11 -6.76
CA ALA A 114 -3.99 6.70 -6.68
C ALA A 114 -3.00 6.49 -5.53
N TYR A 115 -3.47 6.45 -4.29
CA TYR A 115 -2.66 5.99 -3.17
C TYR A 115 -3.09 4.58 -2.77
N THR A 116 -2.18 3.84 -2.18
CA THR A 116 -2.47 2.56 -1.53
C THR A 116 -2.08 2.63 -0.06
N THR A 117 -2.92 2.14 0.84
CA THR A 117 -2.58 2.09 2.27
C THR A 117 -1.75 0.84 2.57
N VAL A 118 -0.57 1.05 3.15
CA VAL A 118 0.37 0.05 3.63
C VAL A 118 0.41 0.13 5.15
N TRP A 119 0.01 -0.93 5.81
CA TRP A 119 0.02 -1.01 7.26
C TRP A 119 1.38 -1.51 7.75
N VAL A 120 2.09 -0.69 8.51
CA VAL A 120 3.33 -1.11 9.18
C VAL A 120 3.11 -0.99 10.67
N GLY A 121 2.97 -2.14 11.31
CA GLY A 121 2.47 -2.20 12.67
C GLY A 121 1.02 -1.71 12.72
N THR A 122 0.82 -0.63 13.47
CA THR A 122 -0.47 0.04 13.63
C THR A 122 -0.58 1.35 12.88
N VAL A 123 0.51 1.78 12.26
CA VAL A 123 0.59 3.09 11.61
C VAL A 123 0.27 2.92 10.13
N PRO A 124 -0.74 3.63 9.61
CA PRO A 124 -1.00 3.63 8.17
C PRO A 124 0.06 4.49 7.46
N TYR A 125 0.72 3.89 6.48
CA TYR A 125 1.52 4.59 5.48
C TYR A 125 0.75 4.61 4.16
N TYR A 126 0.69 5.76 3.52
CA TYR A 126 0.09 5.89 2.19
C TYR A 126 1.20 5.82 1.17
N TYR A 127 1.02 5.00 0.15
CA TYR A 127 2.04 4.67 -0.84
C TYR A 127 1.59 5.12 -2.23
N ALA A 128 2.48 5.76 -2.98
CA ALA A 128 2.29 6.03 -4.41
C ALA A 128 3.63 6.25 -5.11
N GLY A 129 3.84 5.60 -6.26
CA GLY A 129 4.99 5.86 -7.14
C GLY A 129 6.36 5.75 -6.47
N GLY A 130 6.51 4.81 -5.52
CA GLY A 130 7.74 4.64 -4.73
C GLY A 130 7.92 5.61 -3.57
N VAL A 131 6.92 6.44 -3.26
CA VAL A 131 6.95 7.41 -2.17
C VAL A 131 5.97 7.00 -1.08
N TYR A 132 6.40 7.12 0.17
CA TYR A 132 5.58 6.87 1.34
C TYR A 132 5.20 8.18 2.01
N TYR A 133 3.96 8.24 2.49
CA TYR A 133 3.40 9.38 3.18
C TYR A 133 2.73 8.93 4.47
N THR A 134 2.69 9.83 5.44
CA THR A 134 2.02 9.60 6.72
C THR A 134 1.39 10.90 7.21
N TRP A 135 0.35 10.82 8.02
CA TRP A 135 -0.31 12.01 8.54
C TRP A 135 0.55 12.67 9.64
N SER A 136 0.79 13.98 9.51
CA SER A 136 1.40 14.80 10.57
C SER A 136 0.37 15.80 11.10
N PRO A 137 -0.09 15.63 12.35
CA PRO A 137 -0.93 16.62 13.03
C PRO A 137 -0.24 17.98 13.20
N ARG A 138 1.10 18.00 13.34
CA ARG A 138 1.90 19.22 13.51
C ARG A 138 1.85 20.11 12.28
N ASP A 139 1.99 19.49 11.11
CA ASP A 139 2.09 20.19 9.83
C ASP A 139 0.73 20.30 9.12
N PHE A 140 -0.31 19.72 9.72
CA PHE A 140 -1.67 19.65 9.18
C PHE A 140 -1.68 19.11 7.74
N GLY A 141 -0.96 18.02 7.52
CA GLY A 141 -0.76 17.46 6.18
C GLY A 141 -0.04 16.11 6.19
N TYR A 142 0.22 15.60 5.00
CA TYR A 142 0.90 14.32 4.80
C TYR A 142 2.38 14.54 4.54
N VAL A 143 3.24 13.91 5.35
CA VAL A 143 4.69 14.05 5.27
C VAL A 143 5.27 12.90 4.49
N VAL A 144 6.16 13.19 3.55
CA VAL A 144 6.96 12.18 2.84
C VAL A 144 7.92 11.53 3.83
N THR A 145 7.95 10.20 3.88
CA THR A 145 8.87 9.44 4.73
C THR A 145 9.80 8.58 3.89
N ASP A 146 10.84 8.05 4.54
CA ASP A 146 11.56 6.91 3.99
C ASP A 146 10.64 5.68 3.92
N SER A 147 11.03 4.68 3.14
CA SER A 147 10.28 3.42 3.04
C SER A 147 10.16 2.77 4.41
N PRO A 148 8.95 2.51 4.93
CA PRO A 148 8.78 1.95 6.26
C PRO A 148 9.17 0.46 6.32
N VAL A 149 9.34 -0.18 5.16
CA VAL A 149 9.74 -1.60 5.02
C VAL A 149 11.15 -1.78 4.43
N GLU A 150 11.66 -0.82 3.66
CA GLU A 150 13.00 -0.91 3.03
C GLU A 150 14.01 0.11 3.61
N GLY A 151 13.57 1.13 4.36
CA GLY A 151 14.42 2.15 4.97
C GLY A 151 15.32 1.65 6.13
N SER A 152 15.31 0.34 6.38
CA SER A 152 16.13 -0.41 7.34
C SER A 152 17.18 -1.30 6.65
N ALA A 153 17.28 -1.29 5.32
CA ALA A 153 17.89 -2.38 4.55
C ALA A 153 19.41 -2.35 4.35
N GLU A 154 20.18 -1.50 5.04
CA GLU A 154 21.65 -1.70 5.07
C GLU A 154 22.26 -1.81 6.48
N GLN A 155 21.48 -1.67 7.58
CA GLN A 155 21.98 -1.99 8.94
C GLN A 155 20.94 -2.51 9.95
N GLN A 156 19.69 -2.80 9.57
CA GLN A 156 18.63 -3.11 10.56
C GLN A 156 17.76 -4.33 10.22
N GLN A 157 18.27 -5.27 9.44
CA GLN A 157 17.53 -6.43 8.95
C GLN A 157 17.14 -7.50 10.01
N GLU A 158 17.20 -7.20 11.32
CA GLU A 158 16.84 -8.21 12.34
C GLU A 158 15.95 -7.70 13.50
N LEU A 159 15.49 -6.44 13.54
CA LEU A 159 14.76 -5.92 14.73
C LEU A 159 13.50 -5.10 14.47
N VAL A 160 13.00 -5.00 13.24
CA VAL A 160 11.70 -4.36 12.97
C VAL A 160 10.70 -5.42 12.54
N GLU A 161 10.28 -6.24 13.49
CA GLU A 161 9.11 -7.09 13.28
C GLU A 161 7.87 -6.18 13.20
N PRO A 162 7.12 -6.19 12.08
CA PRO A 162 5.91 -5.39 11.97
C PRO A 162 4.88 -5.89 13.00
N LEU A 163 4.39 -5.00 13.86
CA LEU A 163 3.35 -5.34 14.86
C LEU A 163 2.03 -5.74 14.17
N PHE A 164 1.70 -7.03 14.16
CA PHE A 164 0.42 -7.50 13.67
C PHE A 164 -0.64 -7.34 14.75
N VAL A 165 -1.70 -6.59 14.45
CA VAL A 165 -2.75 -6.27 15.43
C VAL A 165 -4.09 -6.78 14.96
N TYR A 166 -4.72 -7.59 15.80
CA TYR A 166 -5.99 -8.25 15.53
C TYR A 166 -7.04 -7.88 16.57
N PRO A 167 -8.27 -7.53 16.16
CA PRO A 167 -9.39 -7.26 17.07
C PRO A 167 -9.78 -8.53 17.82
N LYS A 168 -9.98 -8.45 19.15
CA LYS A 168 -10.52 -9.58 19.95
C LYS A 168 -12.01 -9.45 20.25
N LEU A 169 -12.57 -8.24 20.16
CA LEU A 169 -13.91 -7.92 20.64
C LEU A 169 -14.88 -7.58 19.51
N GLY A 170 -14.52 -7.91 18.26
CA GLY A 170 -15.33 -7.58 17.09
C GLY A 170 -15.35 -6.09 16.76
N GLN A 171 -14.28 -5.35 17.11
CA GLN A 171 -14.13 -3.95 16.74
C GLN A 171 -14.24 -3.80 15.22
N ASP A 172 -15.08 -2.89 14.74
CA ASP A 172 -15.18 -2.58 13.31
C ASP A 172 -13.93 -1.84 12.81
N GLU A 173 -13.82 -1.66 11.50
CA GLU A 173 -12.64 -1.03 10.89
C GLU A 173 -12.45 0.44 11.31
N GLU A 174 -13.54 1.17 11.58
CA GLU A 174 -13.48 2.58 11.98
C GLU A 174 -12.96 2.72 13.41
N GLN A 175 -13.48 1.91 14.33
CA GLN A 175 -12.99 1.82 15.72
C GLN A 175 -11.54 1.36 15.75
N GLN A 176 -11.17 0.38 14.93
CA GLN A 176 -9.79 -0.07 14.80
C GLN A 176 -8.84 1.05 14.35
N ALA A 177 -9.25 1.83 13.35
CA ALA A 177 -8.46 2.96 12.87
C ALA A 177 -8.29 4.03 13.95
N LEU A 178 -9.37 4.36 14.66
CA LEU A 178 -9.35 5.32 15.76
C LEU A 178 -8.46 4.85 16.91
N ASP A 179 -8.61 3.60 17.35
CA ASP A 179 -7.82 3.02 18.43
C ASP A 179 -6.33 3.00 18.11
N ARG A 180 -5.96 2.61 16.88
CA ARG A 180 -4.57 2.61 16.41
C ARG A 180 -3.99 4.01 16.38
N TYR A 181 -4.77 4.99 15.92
CA TYR A 181 -4.34 6.38 15.88
C TYR A 181 -4.14 6.95 17.30
N GLU A 182 -5.09 6.74 18.20
CA GLU A 182 -4.99 7.21 19.59
C GLU A 182 -3.84 6.54 20.35
N CYS A 183 -3.65 5.24 20.16
CA CYS A 183 -2.51 4.53 20.74
C CYS A 183 -1.17 4.96 20.16
N HIS A 184 -1.11 5.28 18.86
CA HIS A 184 0.06 5.92 18.26
C HIS A 184 0.37 7.26 18.94
N LEU A 185 -0.61 8.16 19.06
CA LEU A 185 -0.42 9.46 19.72
C LEU A 185 0.07 9.30 21.16
N TRP A 186 -0.51 8.35 21.90
CA TRP A 186 -0.08 8.04 23.26
C TRP A 186 1.38 7.55 23.30
N ALA A 187 1.75 6.61 22.43
CA ALA A 187 3.11 6.07 22.36
C ALA A 187 4.14 7.15 21.97
N VAL A 188 3.82 8.05 21.02
CA VAL A 188 4.67 9.20 20.68
C VAL A 188 4.87 10.10 21.90
N ASN A 189 3.80 10.40 22.64
CA ASN A 189 3.88 11.24 23.84
C ASN A 189 4.67 10.59 24.98
N GLN A 190 4.56 9.27 25.17
CA GLN A 190 5.30 8.54 26.20
C GLN A 190 6.81 8.43 25.88
N THR A 191 7.16 8.23 24.62
CA THR A 191 8.51 7.82 24.23
C THR A 191 9.34 8.93 23.58
N GLY A 192 8.68 9.97 23.07
CA GLY A 192 9.28 11.01 22.24
C GLY A 192 9.66 10.55 20.83
N PHE A 193 9.42 9.28 20.50
CA PHE A 193 9.69 8.69 19.19
C PHE A 193 8.47 8.80 18.29
N ASP A 194 8.66 9.38 17.11
CA ASP A 194 7.60 9.57 16.13
C ASP A 194 7.96 8.85 14.82
N PRO A 195 7.43 7.64 14.56
CA PRO A 195 7.74 6.87 13.35
C PRO A 195 7.32 7.59 12.06
N THR A 196 6.45 8.60 12.16
CA THR A 196 6.02 9.40 11.00
C THR A 196 7.09 10.38 10.53
N ARG A 197 8.17 10.56 11.31
CA ARG A 197 9.28 11.45 11.00
C ARG A 197 10.54 10.70 10.61
N PRO A 198 11.36 11.27 9.70
CA PRO A 198 12.70 10.73 9.41
C PRO A 198 13.51 10.58 10.70
N GLY A 199 14.05 9.39 10.94
CA GLY A 199 14.81 9.10 12.15
C GLY A 199 14.03 9.16 13.46
N GLY A 200 12.68 9.20 13.43
CA GLY A 200 11.87 9.08 14.64
C GLY A 200 11.82 10.33 15.54
N ASN A 201 12.31 11.48 15.06
CA ASN A 201 12.51 12.69 15.87
C ASN A 201 13.45 12.51 17.08
N VAL A 202 14.36 11.54 17.01
CA VAL A 202 15.35 11.25 18.04
C VAL A 202 16.75 11.16 17.41
N PRO A 203 17.81 11.41 18.19
CA PRO A 203 19.18 11.22 17.71
C PRO A 203 19.43 9.78 17.21
N ARG A 204 20.33 9.63 16.21
CA ARG A 204 20.57 8.35 15.53
C ARG A 204 20.98 7.25 16.49
N GLU A 205 21.78 7.57 17.51
CA GLU A 205 22.25 6.65 18.52
C GLU A 205 21.12 6.11 19.43
N GLN A 206 20.03 6.86 19.58
CA GLN A 206 18.86 6.47 20.39
C GLN A 206 17.75 5.82 19.57
N ASN A 207 17.81 5.89 18.23
CA ASN A 207 16.72 5.53 17.34
C ASN A 207 16.19 4.11 17.58
N ILE A 208 17.08 3.13 17.75
CA ILE A 208 16.69 1.72 17.94
C ILE A 208 15.92 1.54 19.25
N ASN A 209 16.49 2.00 20.37
CA ASN A 209 15.86 1.84 21.68
C ASN A 209 14.51 2.58 21.75
N ARG A 210 14.45 3.79 21.20
CA ARG A 210 13.24 4.61 21.18
C ARG A 210 12.15 4.00 20.30
N ARG A 211 12.51 3.35 19.20
CA ARG A 211 11.58 2.56 18.38
C ARG A 211 11.04 1.35 19.14
N LEU A 212 11.88 0.63 19.87
CA LEU A 212 11.44 -0.50 20.70
C LEU A 212 10.50 -0.05 21.82
N ASP A 213 10.81 1.06 22.48
CA ASP A 213 9.94 1.66 23.49
C ASP A 213 8.59 2.06 22.90
N TYR A 214 8.59 2.67 21.70
CA TYR A 214 7.37 3.05 20.98
C TYR A 214 6.51 1.83 20.64
N ASN A 215 7.13 0.75 20.14
CA ASN A 215 6.44 -0.48 19.80
C ASN A 215 5.77 -1.10 21.04
N ARG A 216 6.50 -1.18 22.16
CA ARG A 216 5.98 -1.69 23.44
C ARG A 216 4.84 -0.83 24.00
N ALA A 217 4.97 0.49 23.91
CA ALA A 217 3.92 1.41 24.33
C ALA A 217 2.65 1.24 23.47
N THR A 218 2.82 1.14 22.16
CA THR A 218 1.73 0.93 21.22
C THR A 218 1.02 -0.40 21.49
N GLU A 219 1.79 -1.47 21.69
CA GLU A 219 1.30 -2.79 22.08
C GLU A 219 0.46 -2.71 23.35
N SER A 220 1.02 -2.17 24.44
CA SER A 220 0.32 -2.06 25.73
C SER A 220 -0.99 -1.29 25.64
N CYS A 221 -1.02 -0.19 24.87
CA CYS A 221 -2.23 0.58 24.67
C CYS A 221 -3.32 -0.21 23.94
N LEU A 222 -2.94 -0.93 22.87
CA LEU A 222 -3.88 -1.71 22.07
C LEU A 222 -4.35 -2.96 22.80
N GLU A 223 -3.49 -3.64 23.54
CA GLU A 223 -3.91 -4.75 24.40
C GLU A 223 -4.96 -4.31 25.42
N GLY A 224 -4.79 -3.12 26.01
CA GLY A 224 -5.78 -2.51 26.91
C GLY A 224 -7.12 -2.19 26.25
N ARG A 225 -7.16 -2.05 24.92
CA ARG A 225 -8.37 -1.84 24.12
C ARG A 225 -8.96 -3.13 23.53
N GLY A 226 -8.46 -4.29 23.94
CA GLY A 226 -8.97 -5.58 23.48
C GLY A 226 -8.44 -5.98 22.09
N TYR A 227 -7.20 -5.62 21.77
CA TYR A 227 -6.48 -6.17 20.62
C TYR A 227 -5.52 -7.29 21.07
N SER A 228 -5.17 -8.20 20.16
CA SER A 228 -3.91 -8.96 20.25
C SER A 228 -2.90 -8.32 19.33
N VAL A 229 -1.72 -8.08 19.86
CA VAL A 229 -0.57 -7.59 19.14
C VAL A 229 0.47 -8.71 19.13
N ARG A 230 1.11 -8.97 17.98
CA ARG A 230 2.15 -9.98 17.81
C ARG A 230 3.21 -9.51 16.84
#